data_AF-A0A9D4T3W7-F1
#
_entry.id   AF-A0A9D4T3W7-F1
#
_cell.length_a   1.000
_cell.length_b   1.000
_cell.length_c   1.000
_cell.angle_alpha   90.00
_cell.angle_beta   90.00
_cell.angle_gamma   90.00
#
_symmetry.space_group_name_H-M   'P 1'
#
loop_
_entity.id
_entity.type
_entity.pdbx_description
1 polymer ?
#
loop_
_entity_poly.entity_id
_entity_poly.type
_entity_poly.pdbx_seq_one_letter_code
_entity_poly.pdbx_strand_id
1 'polypeptide(L)'
;MRASMRAIVRRFEPATTGSALLDPLQHPDYFGIGKILSMRELFDARVHLGHKEGTLNELMKPYLFGSRLGYLVIDLEKTFDHLFRALNFVAHIAYRDGIILFITRHQQVQTVT
;
A
#
# COMPACT_ATOMS: atom_id res chain seq x y z
N MET A 1 -10.61 17.55 -22.55
CA MET A 1 -10.12 18.21 -21.32
C MET A 1 -9.42 17.15 -20.46
N ARG A 2 -8.16 16.83 -20.77
CA ARG A 2 -7.36 15.79 -20.09
C ARG A 2 -6.37 16.51 -19.17
N ALA A 3 -6.81 16.87 -17.96
CA ALA A 3 -5.90 17.30 -16.90
C ALA A 3 -5.26 16.02 -16.31
N SER A 4 -3.96 15.86 -16.48
CA SER A 4 -2.93 16.14 -15.47
C SER A 4 -2.82 15.14 -14.30
N MET A 5 -2.81 13.84 -14.60
CA MET A 5 -2.21 12.80 -13.74
C MET A 5 -0.67 12.70 -13.91
N ARG A 6 -0.02 13.79 -14.37
CA ARG A 6 1.45 13.87 -14.53
C ARG A 6 2.19 14.39 -13.28
N ALA A 7 1.48 14.82 -12.24
CA ALA A 7 2.09 15.55 -11.14
C ALA A 7 2.68 14.67 -10.01
N ILE A 8 2.29 13.40 -9.89
CA ILE A 8 2.70 12.53 -8.76
C ILE A 8 3.93 11.66 -9.09
N VAL A 9 4.33 11.56 -10.36
CA VAL A 9 5.66 11.04 -10.69
C VAL A 9 6.65 12.19 -10.56
N ARG A 10 6.93 12.62 -9.32
CA ARG A 10 8.25 13.19 -9.04
C ARG A 10 9.22 12.13 -9.52
N ARG A 11 10.01 12.44 -10.55
CA ARG A 11 11.11 11.59 -11.01
C ARG A 11 11.91 11.21 -9.77
N PHE A 12 11.73 9.97 -9.32
CA PHE A 12 12.64 9.34 -8.39
C PHE A 12 13.88 9.06 -9.25
N GLU A 13 14.79 10.04 -9.30
CA GLU A 13 16.11 9.82 -9.87
C GLU A 13 16.80 8.82 -8.94
N PRO A 14 17.04 7.57 -9.38
CA PRO A 14 17.80 6.63 -8.56
C PRO A 14 19.17 7.25 -8.35
N ALA A 15 19.65 7.27 -7.10
CA ALA A 15 20.91 7.90 -6.74
C ALA A 15 22.05 7.46 -7.67
N THR A 16 22.40 8.31 -8.62
CA THR A 16 23.52 8.12 -9.54
C THR A 16 24.80 8.48 -8.80
N THR A 17 25.36 7.57 -8.01
CA THR A 17 26.77 7.68 -7.62
C THR A 17 27.37 6.28 -7.54
N GLY A 18 28.41 6.08 -8.35
CA GLY A 18 28.92 4.79 -8.78
C GLY A 18 29.22 3.78 -7.68
N SER A 19 28.63 2.59 -7.84
CA SER A 19 29.23 1.29 -7.54
C SER A 19 28.22 0.23 -8.03
N ALA A 20 28.63 -0.57 -9.03
CA ALA A 20 28.03 -1.82 -9.51
C ALA A 20 26.50 -1.96 -9.47
N LEU A 21 25.87 -2.09 -10.66
CA LEU A 21 24.56 -2.70 -10.94
C LEU A 21 23.87 -3.32 -9.70
N LEU A 22 23.26 -2.50 -8.85
CA LEU A 22 22.51 -3.00 -7.71
C LEU A 22 21.24 -3.60 -8.29
N ASP A 23 21.22 -4.92 -8.46
CA ASP A 23 20.04 -5.64 -8.94
C ASP A 23 18.87 -5.28 -8.02
N PRO A 24 17.83 -4.59 -8.53
CA PRO A 24 16.70 -4.16 -7.70
C PRO A 24 16.03 -5.32 -6.98
N LEU A 25 16.15 -6.55 -7.50
CA LEU A 25 15.57 -7.75 -6.89
C LEU A 25 16.34 -8.25 -5.66
N GLN A 26 17.61 -7.89 -5.52
CA GLN A 26 18.46 -8.32 -4.41
C GLN A 26 18.39 -7.39 -3.20
N HIS A 27 17.74 -6.23 -3.34
CA HIS A 27 17.63 -5.25 -2.28
C HIS A 27 16.20 -5.19 -1.72
N PRO A 28 15.98 -5.50 -0.42
CA PRO A 28 14.64 -5.65 0.15
C PRO A 28 13.82 -4.35 0.18
N ASP A 29 14.48 -3.19 0.22
CA ASP A 29 13.82 -1.87 0.13
C ASP A 29 14.53 -0.94 -0.86
N TYR A 30 14.57 -1.34 -2.13
CA TYR A 30 15.27 -0.57 -3.18
C TYR A 30 14.68 0.84 -3.38
N PHE A 31 13.35 0.97 -3.22
CA PHE A 31 12.64 2.24 -3.48
C PHE A 31 12.45 3.11 -2.23
N GLY A 32 12.90 2.66 -1.05
CA GLY A 32 12.74 3.40 0.21
C GLY A 32 11.30 3.47 0.69
N ILE A 33 10.50 2.42 0.47
CA ILE A 33 9.10 2.30 0.88
C ILE A 33 8.97 2.43 2.41
N GLY A 34 9.97 2.00 3.17
CA GLY A 34 9.95 2.13 4.64
C GLY A 34 9.90 3.58 5.13
N LYS A 35 10.24 4.56 4.29
CA LYS A 35 10.19 5.99 4.65
C LYS A 35 8.83 6.64 4.40
N ILE A 36 7.97 6.04 3.57
CA ILE A 36 6.65 6.59 3.21
C ILE A 36 5.50 5.98 4.01
N LEU A 37 5.77 4.93 4.80
CA LEU A 37 4.76 4.26 5.61
C LEU A 37 5.09 4.42 7.10
N SER A 38 4.09 4.81 7.89
CA SER A 38 4.16 4.79 9.35
C SER A 38 2.95 4.10 9.97
N MET A 39 3.18 3.30 11.03
CA MET A 39 2.10 2.71 11.83
C MET A 39 1.14 3.77 12.38
N ARG A 40 1.67 4.95 12.73
CA ARG A 40 0.87 6.08 13.20
C ARG A 40 -0.08 6.59 12.12
N GLU A 41 0.39 6.70 10.88
CA GLU A 41 -0.44 7.15 9.76
C GLU A 41 -1.56 6.15 9.46
N LEU A 42 -1.30 4.84 9.54
CA LEU A 42 -2.33 3.81 9.39
C LEU A 42 -3.40 3.90 10.49
N PHE A 43 -2.97 4.20 11.72
CA PHE A 43 -3.88 4.40 12.84
C PHE A 43 -4.74 5.66 12.65
N ASP A 44 -4.10 6.79 12.33
CA ASP A 44 -4.76 8.09 12.12
C ASP A 44 -5.72 8.06 10.92
N ALA A 45 -5.38 7.30 9.86
CA ALA A 45 -6.23 7.02 8.71
C ALA A 45 -7.38 6.03 9.00
N ARG A 46 -7.48 5.51 10.24
CA ARG A 46 -8.54 4.59 10.70
C ARG A 46 -8.61 3.26 9.94
N VAL A 47 -7.47 2.76 9.46
CA VAL A 47 -7.38 1.49 8.71
C VAL A 47 -7.73 0.27 9.59
N HIS A 48 -7.57 0.40 10.91
CA HIS A 48 -7.85 -0.66 11.87
C HIS A 48 -9.36 -0.96 12.07
N LEU A 49 -10.25 -0.12 11.53
CA LEU A 49 -11.69 -0.31 11.68
C LEU A 49 -12.22 -1.40 10.74
N GLY A 50 -12.54 -2.55 11.31
CA GLY A 50 -13.20 -3.64 10.61
C GLY A 50 -14.74 -3.51 10.59
N HIS A 51 -15.39 -4.53 10.06
CA HIS A 51 -16.85 -4.62 10.01
C HIS A 51 -17.42 -5.24 11.30
N LYS A 52 -18.74 -5.41 11.35
CA LYS A 52 -19.43 -6.07 12.48
C LYS A 52 -19.07 -7.55 12.51
N GLU A 53 -19.02 -8.14 13.70
CA GLU A 53 -18.70 -9.56 13.90
C GLU A 53 -19.55 -10.52 13.06
N GLY A 54 -20.85 -10.23 12.89
CA GLY A 54 -21.77 -11.07 12.09
C GLY A 54 -21.49 -11.09 10.57
N THR A 55 -20.56 -10.27 10.08
CA THR A 55 -20.15 -10.23 8.66
C THR A 55 -18.75 -10.84 8.44
N LEU A 56 -18.20 -11.50 9.46
CA LEU A 56 -16.88 -12.10 9.41
C LEU A 56 -16.81 -13.23 8.37
N ASN A 57 -15.79 -13.17 7.51
CA ASN A 57 -15.34 -14.32 6.72
C ASN A 57 -14.23 -15.06 7.50
N GLU A 58 -14.30 -16.39 7.55
CA GLU A 58 -13.31 -17.26 8.20
C GLU A 58 -11.86 -16.98 7.74
N LEU A 59 -11.67 -16.65 6.47
CA LEU A 59 -10.35 -16.33 5.90
C LEU A 59 -9.75 -15.02 6.46
N MET A 60 -10.57 -14.15 7.05
CA MET A 60 -10.10 -12.90 7.65
C MET A 60 -9.62 -13.06 9.09
N LYS A 61 -9.97 -14.16 9.77
CA LYS A 61 -9.58 -14.43 11.16
C LYS A 61 -8.10 -14.17 11.50
N PRO A 62 -7.11 -14.63 10.69
CA PRO A 62 -5.70 -14.40 11.02
C PRO A 62 -5.26 -12.92 10.96
N TYR A 63 -6.02 -12.05 10.29
CA TYR A 63 -5.71 -10.63 10.11
C TYR A 63 -6.37 -9.73 11.16
N LEU A 64 -7.15 -10.31 12.07
CA LEU A 64 -7.83 -9.57 13.11
C LEU A 64 -6.98 -9.52 14.38
N PHE A 65 -6.96 -8.35 15.00
CA PHE A 65 -6.40 -8.16 16.34
C PHE A 65 -7.37 -8.68 17.41
N GLY A 66 -8.67 -8.50 17.18
CA GLY A 66 -9.73 -8.94 18.09
C GLY A 66 -11.05 -8.25 17.77
N SER A 67 -11.96 -8.20 18.74
CA SER A 67 -13.21 -7.46 18.61
C SER A 67 -13.49 -6.58 19.81
N ARG A 68 -14.19 -5.47 19.56
CA ARG A 68 -14.57 -4.48 20.58
C ARG A 68 -15.95 -3.93 20.28
N LEU A 69 -16.86 -4.02 21.25
CA LEU A 69 -18.24 -3.51 21.13
C LEU A 69 -18.97 -4.04 19.87
N GLY A 70 -18.70 -5.29 19.48
CA GLY A 70 -19.32 -5.95 18.31
C GLY A 70 -18.71 -5.57 16.95
N TYR A 71 -17.63 -4.78 16.94
CA TYR A 71 -16.84 -4.45 15.74
C TYR A 71 -15.49 -5.17 15.76
N LEU A 72 -15.09 -5.68 14.61
CA LEU A 72 -13.80 -6.31 14.40
C LEU A 72 -12.72 -5.25 14.30
N VAL A 73 -11.56 -5.52 14.89
CA VAL A 73 -10.37 -4.66 14.81
C VAL A 73 -9.32 -5.38 13.96
N ILE A 74 -8.86 -4.72 12.91
CA ILE A 74 -7.82 -5.24 12.02
C ILE A 74 -6.45 -5.02 12.67
N ASP A 75 -5.59 -6.02 12.56
CA ASP A 75 -4.21 -5.98 13.05
C ASP A 75 -3.34 -5.09 12.14
N LEU A 76 -2.89 -3.96 12.69
CA LEU A 76 -2.09 -2.99 11.94
C LEU A 76 -0.66 -3.46 11.67
N GLU A 77 -0.08 -4.31 12.52
CA GLU A 77 1.27 -4.83 12.29
C GLU A 77 1.26 -5.72 11.05
N LYS A 78 0.29 -6.63 10.97
CA LYS A 78 0.07 -7.44 9.77
C LYS A 78 -0.25 -6.57 8.57
N THR A 79 -1.11 -5.56 8.72
CA THR A 79 -1.47 -4.66 7.62
C THR A 79 -0.23 -3.93 7.08
N PHE A 80 0.65 -3.46 7.96
CA PHE A 80 1.89 -2.79 7.59
C PHE A 80 2.80 -3.70 6.75
N ASP A 81 3.04 -4.93 7.20
CA ASP A 81 3.88 -5.89 6.48
C ASP A 81 3.32 -6.22 5.08
N HIS A 82 2.01 -6.42 4.97
CA HIS A 82 1.36 -6.74 3.70
C HIS A 82 1.37 -5.53 2.76
N LEU A 83 1.12 -4.33 3.28
CA LEU A 83 1.15 -3.09 2.50
C LEU A 83 2.56 -2.79 2.00
N PHE A 84 3.58 -2.98 2.84
CA PHE A 84 4.98 -2.81 2.44
C PHE A 84 5.34 -3.72 1.25
N ARG A 85 4.99 -5.01 1.32
CA ARG A 85 5.22 -5.96 0.23
C ARG A 85 4.47 -5.58 -1.05
N ALA A 86 3.20 -5.18 -0.93
CA ALA A 86 2.39 -4.76 -2.07
C ALA A 86 2.98 -3.52 -2.76
N LEU A 87 3.39 -2.51 -1.98
CA LEU A 87 3.99 -1.29 -2.53
C LEU A 87 5.35 -1.55 -3.18
N ASN A 88 6.19 -2.39 -2.56
CA ASN A 88 7.46 -2.77 -3.17
C ASN A 88 7.25 -3.50 -4.52
N PHE A 89 6.27 -4.40 -4.59
CA PHE A 89 5.92 -5.09 -5.82
C PHE A 89 5.41 -4.14 -6.91
N VAL A 90 4.49 -3.23 -6.57
CA VAL A 90 3.98 -2.22 -7.51
C VAL A 90 5.09 -1.30 -7.99
N ALA A 91 6.02 -0.90 -7.12
CA ALA A 91 7.17 -0.09 -7.47
C ALA A 91 8.09 -0.81 -8.49
N HIS A 92 8.32 -2.11 -8.34
CA HIS A 92 9.05 -2.90 -9.34
C HIS A 92 8.33 -2.98 -10.69
N ILE A 93 7.00 -3.07 -10.71
CA ILE A 93 6.22 -3.05 -11.98
C ILE A 93 6.37 -1.68 -12.64
N ALA A 94 6.20 -0.60 -11.88
CA ALA A 94 6.34 0.76 -12.38
C ALA A 94 7.76 1.04 -12.91
N TYR A 95 8.80 0.53 -12.21
CA TYR A 95 10.20 0.65 -12.64
C TYR A 95 10.48 -0.04 -13.99
N ARG A 96 9.73 -1.10 -14.32
CA ARG A 96 9.86 -1.87 -15.57
C ARG A 96 8.92 -1.38 -16.68
N ASP A 97 8.34 -0.19 -16.53
CA ASP A 97 7.32 0.36 -17.44
C ASP A 97 6.11 -0.58 -17.65
N GLY A 98 5.77 -1.35 -16.61
CA GLY A 98 4.62 -2.26 -16.62
C GLY A 98 3.28 -1.53 -16.52
N ILE A 99 2.23 -2.17 -17.02
CA ILE A 99 0.87 -1.60 -17.01
C ILE A 99 0.22 -1.85 -15.63
N ILE A 100 -0.28 -0.79 -15.00
CA ILE A 100 -1.01 -0.85 -13.72
C ILE A 100 -2.46 -0.42 -13.94
N LEU A 101 -3.41 -1.28 -13.54
CA LEU A 101 -4.84 -1.02 -13.62
C LEU A 101 -5.44 -0.93 -12.21
N PHE A 102 -6.01 0.22 -11.86
CA PHE A 102 -6.76 0.39 -10.62
C PHE A 102 -8.24 0.08 -10.85
N ILE A 103 -8.82 -0.78 -10.02
CA ILE A 103 -10.23 -1.20 -10.10
C ILE A 103 -10.92 -0.85 -8.78
N THR A 104 -12.04 -0.14 -8.87
CA THR A 104 -12.94 0.11 -7.75
C THR A 104 -14.39 0.09 -8.24
N ARG A 105 -15.30 -0.47 -7.42
CA ARG A 105 -16.74 -0.43 -7.67
C ARG A 105 -17.46 0.55 -6.73
N HIS A 106 -16.72 1.18 -5.81
CA HIS A 106 -17.30 2.07 -4.80
C HIS A 106 -17.58 3.45 -5.39
N GLN A 107 -18.84 3.88 -5.40
CA GLN A 107 -19.26 5.13 -6.02
C GLN A 107 -18.63 6.37 -5.37
N GLN A 108 -18.39 6.34 -4.06
CA GLN A 108 -17.77 7.44 -3.31
C GLN A 108 -16.27 7.64 -3.63
N VAL A 109 -15.62 6.67 -4.29
CA VAL A 109 -14.19 6.73 -4.66
C VAL A 109 -14.00 7.22 -6.10
N GLN A 110 -15.08 7.58 -6.79
CA GLN A 110 -15.01 8.12 -8.15
C GLN A 110 -14.54 9.58 -8.12
N THR A 111 -13.23 9.81 -8.03
CA THR A 111 -12.62 11.07 -8.45
C THR A 111 -11.27 10.76 -9.06
N VAL A 112 -11.27 10.58 -10.38
CA VAL A 112 -10.07 10.70 -11.20
C VAL A 112 -10.21 12.05 -11.91
N THR A 113 -9.57 13.07 -11.35
CA THR A 113 -9.45 14.41 -11.96
C THR A 113 -8.00 14.67 -12.32
#